data_AF-A0AA40LQ56-F1
#
_entry.id   AF-A0AA40LQ56-F1
#
_cell.length_a   1.000
_cell.length_b   1.000
_cell.length_c   1.000
_cell.angle_alpha   90.00
_cell.angle_beta   90.00
_cell.angle_gamma   90.00
#
_symmetry.space_group_name_H-M   'P 1'
#
loop_
_entity.id
_entity.type
_entity.pdbx_description
1 polymer ?
#
loop_
_entity_poly.entity_id
_entity_poly.type
_entity_poly.pdbx_seq_one_letter_code
_entity_poly.pdbx_strand_id
1 'polypeptide(L)'
;MQQWLLSKSEDYKEKSDPPEGNPWAPASHQRHLRIDGIFERSQSIVTDSSSLNAKAILQRLADLRQLWGLLIEEKEKSESAGPQQQANLPVSVCPMVVSACHSDVRPVDCLPPGERAIARHEVREIEQRHTMDGPRQDAALDEEDDMVIIYNRVPKTASTSFTNIAYDLCAKNKYHVLHINTTKNNPVMSLQDQVRFVKNITSWKEMKPGFYHGHISYLDFAKFGVKKKPIYINVIRDPIERLVSYYYFLRFGDDYRPGLRRRKQGDKKTFDECVAEGGSDCAPEKLWLQIPFFCGHSSECWNVGSRWAMDQAKYNLINEYFLVGVTEELEDFIMLLEAALPRFFRGATDLYRTGIYTMGFFLKLSLTLFVCNLRNLCDLKFLKELVCTQGKKSHLRKTTEKKLPTKQTIAKLQQSDIWKMENEFYEFALEQFQFIRAHAVREKDGDLYILAQNFFYEKIYPKSN
;
A
#
# COMPACT_ATOMS: atom_id res chain seq x y z
N MET A 1 -36.14 47.66 -0.66
CA MET A 1 -37.14 47.22 0.33
C MET A 1 -37.97 46.15 -0.36
N GLN A 2 -37.92 44.91 0.16
CA GLN A 2 -38.81 43.77 -0.10
C GLN A 2 -39.16 43.39 -1.55
N GLN A 3 -38.49 42.35 -2.06
CA GLN A 3 -39.12 41.17 -2.66
C GLN A 3 -38.02 40.24 -3.20
N TRP A 4 -37.51 39.32 -2.36
CA TRP A 4 -36.88 38.07 -2.81
C TRP A 4 -36.67 37.05 -1.67
N LEU A 5 -37.63 37.01 -0.74
CA LEU A 5 -37.76 35.93 0.25
C LEU A 5 -39.26 35.59 0.34
N LEU A 6 -39.57 34.30 0.10
CA LEU A 6 -40.88 33.61 0.11
C LEU A 6 -41.56 33.43 -1.26
N SER A 7 -41.20 32.35 -1.96
CA SER A 7 -42.18 31.46 -2.59
C SER A 7 -41.58 30.04 -2.70
N LYS A 8 -41.75 29.26 -1.63
CA LYS A 8 -41.92 27.81 -1.75
C LYS A 8 -43.40 27.57 -2.08
N SER A 9 -43.63 26.44 -2.76
CA SER A 9 -44.88 25.69 -2.98
C SER A 9 -45.60 25.91 -4.32
N GLU A 10 -45.89 24.75 -4.94
CA GLU A 10 -46.85 24.50 -6.03
C GLU A 10 -46.26 24.49 -7.45
N ASP A 11 -45.64 23.37 -7.82
CA ASP A 11 -46.11 22.53 -8.94
C ASP A 11 -45.16 21.34 -9.17
N TYR A 12 -45.46 20.19 -8.57
CA TYR A 12 -45.03 18.86 -9.04
C TYR A 12 -45.91 17.78 -8.38
N LYS A 13 -47.16 17.67 -8.85
CA LYS A 13 -47.91 16.41 -8.97
C LYS A 13 -47.86 16.10 -10.47
N GLU A 14 -47.63 14.91 -11.01
CA GLU A 14 -48.00 13.55 -10.61
C GLU A 14 -47.28 12.61 -11.59
N LYS A 15 -46.58 11.56 -11.13
CA LYS A 15 -46.29 10.33 -11.91
C LYS A 15 -45.73 9.21 -11.02
N SER A 16 -46.67 8.44 -10.47
CA SER A 16 -46.65 6.99 -10.18
C SER A 16 -45.35 6.38 -9.61
N ASP A 17 -45.41 6.03 -8.33
CA ASP A 17 -44.50 5.11 -7.65
C ASP A 17 -44.57 3.67 -8.26
N PRO A 18 -43.45 2.94 -8.38
CA PRO A 18 -43.47 1.50 -8.69
C PRO A 18 -43.84 0.66 -7.46
N PRO A 19 -44.42 -0.54 -7.63
CA PRO A 19 -45.05 -1.27 -6.55
C PRO A 19 -44.03 -1.78 -5.52
N GLU A 20 -44.39 -1.69 -4.24
CA GLU A 20 -43.63 -2.27 -3.13
C GLU A 20 -43.46 -3.78 -3.35
N GLY A 21 -42.20 -4.20 -3.55
CA GLY A 21 -41.83 -5.61 -3.68
C GLY A 21 -41.89 -6.34 -2.35
N ASN A 22 -42.43 -7.56 -2.37
CA ASN A 22 -42.57 -8.45 -1.21
C ASN A 22 -41.23 -8.60 -0.44
N PRO A 23 -41.17 -8.28 0.86
CA PRO A 23 -39.93 -8.33 1.66
C PRO A 23 -39.35 -9.74 1.85
N TRP A 24 -40.05 -10.79 1.43
CA TRP A 24 -39.70 -12.18 1.68
C TRP A 24 -39.19 -12.95 0.44
N ALA A 25 -38.80 -12.25 -0.63
CA ALA A 25 -38.21 -12.91 -1.81
C ALA A 25 -36.71 -13.23 -1.57
N PRO A 26 -36.21 -14.43 -1.97
CA PRO A 26 -34.79 -14.78 -1.83
C PRO A 26 -33.87 -13.79 -2.55
N ALA A 27 -32.72 -13.46 -1.93
CA ALA A 27 -31.77 -12.46 -2.42
C ALA A 27 -31.19 -12.72 -3.83
N SER A 28 -31.29 -13.96 -4.33
CA SER A 28 -30.94 -14.33 -5.72
C SER A 28 -31.94 -13.78 -6.73
N HIS A 29 -33.24 -13.82 -6.40
CA HIS A 29 -34.32 -13.38 -7.28
C HIS A 29 -34.35 -11.85 -7.45
N GLN A 30 -34.06 -11.10 -6.38
CA GLN A 30 -33.93 -9.64 -6.43
C GLN A 30 -32.71 -9.16 -7.25
N ARG A 31 -31.62 -9.94 -7.31
CA ARG A 31 -30.46 -9.60 -8.16
C ARG A 31 -30.73 -9.86 -9.64
N HIS A 32 -31.48 -10.90 -9.98
CA HIS A 32 -31.85 -11.18 -11.38
C HIS A 32 -32.74 -10.08 -11.97
N LEU A 33 -33.81 -9.70 -11.26
CA LEU A 33 -34.71 -8.62 -11.68
C LEU A 33 -33.98 -7.27 -11.90
N ARG A 34 -32.91 -7.02 -11.15
CA ARG A 34 -32.12 -5.78 -11.24
C ARG A 34 -31.19 -5.75 -12.46
N ILE A 35 -30.70 -6.92 -12.89
CA ILE A 35 -29.79 -7.05 -14.04
C ILE A 35 -30.56 -7.06 -15.36
N ASP A 36 -31.72 -7.71 -15.41
CA ASP A 36 -32.59 -7.68 -16.60
C ASP A 36 -33.06 -6.24 -16.91
N GLY A 37 -33.39 -5.46 -15.87
CA GLY A 37 -33.70 -4.03 -16.01
C GLY A 37 -32.51 -3.14 -16.40
N ILE A 38 -31.26 -3.62 -16.35
CA ILE A 38 -30.08 -2.91 -16.89
C ILE A 38 -29.96 -3.18 -18.39
N PHE A 39 -30.24 -4.41 -18.85
CA PHE A 39 -30.22 -4.77 -20.27
C PHE A 39 -31.33 -4.05 -21.06
N GLU A 40 -32.54 -3.95 -20.51
CA GLU A 40 -33.65 -3.22 -21.17
C GLU A 40 -33.36 -1.71 -21.28
N ARG A 41 -32.81 -1.10 -20.23
CA ARG A 41 -32.37 0.31 -20.28
C ARG A 41 -31.24 0.54 -21.28
N SER A 42 -30.31 -0.40 -21.39
CA SER A 42 -29.20 -0.34 -22.35
C SER A 42 -29.67 -0.46 -23.80
N GLN A 43 -30.74 -1.22 -24.07
CA GLN A 43 -31.37 -1.28 -25.41
C GLN A 43 -32.09 0.02 -25.78
N SER A 44 -32.71 0.72 -24.81
CA SER A 44 -33.42 1.99 -25.06
C SER A 44 -32.52 3.17 -25.44
N ILE A 45 -31.21 3.08 -25.19
CA ILE A 45 -30.24 4.16 -25.47
C ILE A 45 -29.81 4.16 -26.96
N VAL A 46 -30.07 3.09 -27.71
CA VAL A 46 -29.69 2.95 -29.13
C VAL A 46 -30.92 3.23 -30.02
N THR A 47 -31.32 4.49 -30.16
CA THR A 47 -32.52 4.88 -30.94
C THR A 47 -32.24 5.27 -32.41
N ASP A 48 -30.99 5.30 -32.86
CA ASP A 48 -30.66 5.57 -34.27
C ASP A 48 -30.07 4.33 -34.96
N SER A 49 -30.93 3.59 -35.65
CA SER A 49 -30.63 2.33 -36.33
C SER A 49 -29.86 2.48 -37.66
N SER A 50 -29.31 3.67 -37.97
CA SER A 50 -28.69 3.97 -39.26
C SER A 50 -27.16 3.95 -39.28
N SER A 51 -26.47 3.77 -38.14
CA SER A 51 -25.01 3.62 -38.11
C SER A 51 -24.58 2.16 -38.06
N LEU A 52 -23.55 1.79 -38.84
CA LEU A 52 -22.89 0.47 -38.80
C LEU A 52 -22.44 0.07 -37.38
N ASN A 53 -22.17 1.04 -36.51
CA ASN A 53 -21.76 0.83 -35.13
C ASN A 53 -22.94 0.43 -34.21
N ALA A 54 -24.16 0.90 -34.47
CA ALA A 54 -25.33 0.56 -33.67
C ALA A 54 -25.66 -0.94 -33.76
N LYS A 55 -25.56 -1.54 -34.95
CA LYS A 55 -25.76 -2.99 -35.14
C LYS A 55 -24.71 -3.82 -34.40
N ALA A 56 -23.45 -3.40 -34.42
CA ALA A 56 -22.37 -4.09 -33.70
C ALA A 56 -22.55 -4.03 -32.18
N ILE A 57 -23.08 -2.92 -31.65
CA ILE A 57 -23.37 -2.75 -30.22
C ILE A 57 -24.58 -3.61 -29.81
N LEU A 58 -25.65 -3.63 -30.61
CA LEU A 58 -26.81 -4.49 -30.37
C LEU A 58 -26.43 -5.98 -30.40
N GLN A 59 -25.56 -6.38 -31.32
CA GLN A 59 -25.06 -7.76 -31.38
C GLN A 59 -24.28 -8.13 -30.10
N ARG A 60 -23.38 -7.25 -29.63
CA ARG A 60 -22.62 -7.49 -28.39
C ARG A 60 -23.51 -7.56 -27.15
N LEU A 61 -24.59 -6.76 -27.10
CA LEU A 61 -25.57 -6.84 -26.02
C LEU A 61 -26.36 -8.16 -26.05
N ALA A 62 -26.68 -8.68 -27.23
CA ALA A 62 -27.31 -9.99 -27.39
C ALA A 62 -26.38 -11.14 -26.95
N ASP A 63 -25.11 -11.10 -27.38
CA ASP A 63 -24.12 -12.11 -26.99
C ASP A 63 -23.89 -12.14 -25.46
N LEU A 64 -23.85 -10.96 -24.83
CA LEU A 64 -23.73 -10.85 -23.36
C LEU A 64 -24.96 -11.38 -22.63
N ARG A 65 -26.16 -11.17 -23.18
CA ARG A 65 -27.41 -11.74 -22.61
C ARG A 65 -27.41 -13.27 -22.70
N GLN A 66 -26.89 -13.83 -23.78
CA GLN A 66 -26.78 -15.29 -23.94
C GLN A 66 -25.77 -15.90 -22.97
N LEU A 67 -24.60 -15.27 -22.80
CA LEU A 67 -23.59 -15.70 -21.82
C LEU A 67 -24.12 -15.63 -20.39
N TRP A 68 -24.92 -14.62 -20.07
CA TRP A 68 -25.58 -14.50 -18.77
C TRP A 68 -26.55 -15.66 -18.51
N GLY A 69 -27.33 -16.07 -19.52
CA GLY A 69 -28.21 -17.25 -19.42
C GLY A 69 -27.45 -18.55 -19.15
N LEU A 70 -26.33 -18.77 -19.84
CA LEU A 70 -25.48 -19.97 -19.63
C LEU A 70 -24.87 -20.02 -18.22
N LEU A 71 -24.46 -18.87 -17.69
CA LEU A 71 -23.95 -18.75 -16.32
C LEU A 71 -25.02 -19.07 -15.27
N ILE A 72 -26.28 -18.77 -15.54
CA ILE A 72 -27.40 -19.13 -14.67
C ILE A 72 -27.62 -20.64 -14.69
N GLU A 73 -27.69 -21.26 -15.87
CA GLU A 73 -27.87 -22.71 -16.00
C GLU A 73 -26.73 -23.51 -15.33
N GLU A 74 -25.48 -23.04 -15.44
CA GLU A 74 -24.33 -23.69 -14.80
C GLU A 74 -24.40 -23.60 -13.28
N LYS A 75 -24.89 -22.47 -12.76
CA LYS A 75 -25.11 -22.27 -11.33
C LYS A 75 -26.25 -23.13 -10.78
N GLU A 76 -27.37 -23.23 -11.49
CA GLU A 76 -28.49 -24.10 -11.11
C GLU A 76 -28.12 -25.59 -11.17
N LYS A 77 -27.30 -26.00 -12.15
CA LYS A 77 -26.73 -27.36 -12.18
C LYS A 77 -25.84 -27.63 -10.97
N SER A 78 -25.03 -26.66 -10.54
CA SER A 78 -24.15 -26.79 -9.37
C SER A 78 -24.93 -26.89 -8.04
N GLU A 79 -26.12 -26.29 -7.95
CA GLU A 79 -26.98 -26.34 -6.76
C GLU A 79 -27.87 -27.59 -6.72
N SER A 80 -28.14 -28.24 -7.87
CA SER A 80 -28.94 -29.48 -7.97
C SER A 80 -28.17 -30.79 -7.66
N ALA A 81 -26.85 -30.74 -7.53
CA ALA A 81 -26.01 -31.90 -7.22
C ALA A 81 -25.80 -32.08 -5.71
N GLY A 82 -26.87 -32.48 -4.99
CA GLY A 82 -26.80 -32.95 -3.60
C GLY A 82 -26.49 -34.46 -3.48
N PRO A 83 -26.05 -34.96 -2.31
CA PRO A 83 -25.40 -36.26 -2.17
C PRO A 83 -26.38 -37.44 -2.26
N GLN A 84 -26.04 -38.45 -3.06
CA GLN A 84 -26.76 -39.72 -3.09
C GLN A 84 -26.52 -40.57 -1.82
N GLN A 85 -27.62 -40.84 -1.12
CA GLN A 85 -27.99 -42.02 -0.31
C GLN A 85 -26.92 -42.99 0.21
N GLN A 86 -26.92 -43.19 1.54
CA GLN A 86 -26.75 -44.52 2.14
C GLN A 86 -27.79 -44.78 3.23
N ALA A 87 -28.16 -46.06 3.34
CA ALA A 87 -29.39 -46.68 3.82
C ALA A 87 -29.78 -46.53 5.32
N ASN A 88 -31.07 -46.79 5.54
CA ASN A 88 -31.84 -46.97 6.79
C ASN A 88 -31.32 -48.02 7.78
N LEU A 89 -31.55 -47.78 9.09
CA LEU A 89 -32.21 -48.63 10.14
C LEU A 89 -31.63 -48.33 11.55
N PRO A 90 -32.33 -48.66 12.67
CA PRO A 90 -33.51 -48.00 13.23
C PRO A 90 -33.26 -47.39 14.64
N VAL A 91 -34.25 -46.63 15.11
CA VAL A 91 -34.33 -45.96 16.42
C VAL A 91 -34.29 -46.97 17.58
N SER A 92 -33.46 -46.71 18.60
CA SER A 92 -33.58 -47.30 19.94
C SER A 92 -33.24 -46.27 21.02
N VAL A 93 -34.10 -46.28 22.05
CA VAL A 93 -34.22 -45.40 23.20
C VAL A 93 -32.97 -45.44 24.09
N CYS A 94 -32.57 -44.29 24.65
CA CYS A 94 -31.56 -44.18 25.70
C CYS A 94 -32.22 -43.66 26.99
N PRO A 95 -32.14 -44.35 28.14
CA PRO A 95 -32.45 -43.75 29.42
C PRO A 95 -31.19 -43.11 30.04
N MET A 96 -31.39 -41.99 30.72
CA MET A 96 -30.42 -41.38 31.63
C MET A 96 -29.97 -42.37 32.71
N VAL A 97 -28.67 -42.41 33.00
CA VAL A 97 -28.16 -42.67 34.35
C VAL A 97 -26.97 -41.76 34.65
N VAL A 98 -27.11 -41.03 35.75
CA VAL A 98 -26.12 -40.22 36.44
C VAL A 98 -25.19 -41.14 37.23
N SER A 99 -23.88 -40.88 37.24
CA SER A 99 -23.06 -40.66 38.47
C SER A 99 -21.59 -41.07 38.35
N ALA A 100 -20.77 -40.22 38.99
CA ALA A 100 -19.52 -40.47 39.71
C ALA A 100 -18.18 -40.56 38.96
N CYS A 101 -17.32 -39.62 39.38
CA CYS A 101 -15.87 -39.59 39.24
C CYS A 101 -15.20 -40.88 39.73
N HIS A 102 -14.19 -41.39 39.00
CA HIS A 102 -12.93 -41.84 39.57
C HIS A 102 -11.83 -41.92 38.49
N SER A 103 -10.64 -41.47 38.89
CA SER A 103 -9.38 -41.54 38.18
C SER A 103 -8.94 -43.00 38.10
N ASP A 104 -8.77 -43.56 36.89
CA ASP A 104 -7.91 -44.71 36.63
C ASP A 104 -7.71 -44.90 35.12
N VAL A 105 -6.49 -44.64 34.64
CA VAL A 105 -6.08 -44.86 33.24
C VAL A 105 -5.77 -46.35 33.06
N ARG A 106 -6.63 -47.08 32.31
CA ARG A 106 -6.34 -48.46 31.88
C ARG A 106 -5.65 -48.49 30.50
N PRO A 107 -4.66 -49.37 30.26
CA PRO A 107 -4.07 -49.56 28.94
C PRO A 107 -5.11 -49.99 27.89
N VAL A 108 -5.02 -49.42 26.68
CA VAL A 108 -5.97 -49.59 25.55
C VAL A 108 -6.10 -51.05 25.07
N ASP A 109 -5.21 -51.94 25.51
CA ASP A 109 -5.19 -53.36 25.12
C ASP A 109 -6.27 -54.22 25.79
N CYS A 110 -7.04 -53.69 26.75
CA CYS A 110 -8.04 -54.47 27.50
C CYS A 110 -9.52 -54.24 27.10
N LEU A 111 -9.82 -53.46 26.05
CA LEU A 111 -11.20 -53.16 25.63
C LEU A 111 -11.77 -54.17 24.60
N PRO A 112 -13.08 -54.45 24.58
CA PRO A 112 -13.73 -55.28 23.55
C PRO A 112 -13.62 -54.65 22.13
N PRO A 113 -13.76 -55.45 21.04
CA PRO A 113 -13.39 -55.04 19.68
C PRO A 113 -14.07 -53.77 19.15
N GLY A 114 -15.31 -53.50 19.55
CA GLY A 114 -16.05 -52.29 19.15
C GLY A 114 -15.56 -51.01 19.83
N GLU A 115 -15.15 -51.08 21.09
CA GLU A 115 -14.68 -49.92 21.87
C GLU A 115 -13.22 -49.55 21.52
N ARG A 116 -12.40 -50.52 21.09
CA ARG A 116 -11.05 -50.24 20.55
C ARG A 116 -11.08 -49.39 19.27
N ALA A 117 -12.10 -49.57 18.43
CA ALA A 117 -12.23 -48.81 17.20
C ALA A 117 -12.58 -47.34 17.49
N ILE A 118 -13.48 -47.10 18.45
CA ILE A 118 -13.90 -45.77 18.89
C ILE A 118 -12.75 -45.06 19.61
N ALA A 119 -12.08 -45.73 20.55
CA ALA A 119 -10.93 -45.16 21.27
C ALA A 119 -9.76 -44.83 20.33
N ARG A 120 -9.49 -45.67 19.30
CA ARG A 120 -8.48 -45.37 18.28
C ARG A 120 -8.87 -44.21 17.38
N HIS A 121 -10.17 -44.04 17.08
CA HIS A 121 -10.67 -42.94 16.27
C HIS A 121 -10.65 -41.61 17.04
N GLU A 122 -10.98 -41.63 18.34
CA GLU A 122 -10.87 -40.47 19.22
C GLU A 122 -9.41 -40.07 19.47
N VAL A 123 -8.51 -41.03 19.69
CA VAL A 123 -7.06 -40.74 19.78
C VAL A 123 -6.53 -40.18 18.46
N ARG A 124 -6.97 -40.68 17.30
CA ARG A 124 -6.62 -40.11 15.99
C ARG A 124 -7.18 -38.70 15.79
N GLU A 125 -8.40 -38.41 16.24
CA GLU A 125 -8.97 -37.06 16.18
C GLU A 125 -8.25 -36.10 17.14
N ILE A 126 -7.84 -36.56 18.32
CA ILE A 126 -7.07 -35.77 19.28
C ILE A 126 -5.65 -35.53 18.75
N GLU A 127 -4.99 -36.53 18.17
CA GLU A 127 -3.69 -36.38 17.48
C GLU A 127 -3.80 -35.48 16.23
N GLN A 128 -4.92 -35.52 15.49
CA GLN A 128 -5.20 -34.62 14.37
C GLN A 128 -5.50 -33.18 14.81
N ARG A 129 -6.11 -32.97 15.98
CA ARG A 129 -6.28 -31.65 16.59
C ARG A 129 -4.96 -31.11 17.15
N HIS A 130 -4.12 -31.96 17.73
CA HIS A 130 -2.78 -31.59 18.20
C HIS A 130 -1.75 -31.38 17.07
N THR A 131 -2.02 -31.85 15.84
CA THR A 131 -1.20 -31.50 14.65
C THR A 131 -1.61 -30.19 13.99
N MET A 132 -2.68 -29.53 14.47
CA MET A 132 -3.07 -28.15 14.09
C MET A 132 -2.70 -27.10 15.16
N ASP A 133 -2.22 -27.52 16.33
CA ASP A 133 -1.53 -26.67 17.31
C ASP A 133 -0.01 -26.85 17.16
N GLY A 134 0.52 -26.44 16.00
CA GLY A 134 1.93 -26.08 15.89
C GLY A 134 2.25 -24.91 16.83
N PRO A 135 3.52 -24.69 17.24
CA PRO A 135 3.83 -23.65 18.20
C PRO A 135 3.37 -22.30 17.63
N ARG A 136 2.57 -21.55 18.41
CA ARG A 136 2.10 -20.17 18.08
C ARG A 136 3.20 -19.21 17.61
N GLN A 137 4.47 -19.57 17.75
CA GLN A 137 5.63 -18.87 17.21
C GLN A 137 5.71 -18.94 15.67
N ASP A 138 5.29 -20.03 15.03
CA ASP A 138 5.40 -20.17 13.56
C ASP A 138 4.42 -19.23 12.83
N ALA A 139 3.20 -19.06 13.34
CA ALA A 139 2.21 -18.15 12.77
C ALA A 139 2.58 -16.66 12.89
N ALA A 140 3.24 -16.27 14.00
CA ALA A 140 3.69 -14.88 14.20
C ALA A 140 4.91 -14.54 13.31
N LEU A 141 5.80 -15.51 13.09
CA LEU A 141 6.93 -15.36 12.18
C LEU A 141 6.46 -15.26 10.71
N ASP A 142 5.45 -16.05 10.33
CA ASP A 142 4.83 -15.97 9.00
C ASP A 142 4.15 -14.61 8.73
N GLU A 143 3.58 -13.96 9.74
CA GLU A 143 2.98 -12.62 9.59
C GLU A 143 4.03 -11.50 9.42
N GLU A 144 5.15 -11.59 10.15
CA GLU A 144 6.26 -10.64 10.04
C GLU A 144 7.01 -10.78 8.70
N ASP A 145 7.12 -12.00 8.19
CA ASP A 145 7.75 -12.28 6.90
C ASP A 145 6.83 -11.94 5.70
N ASP A 146 5.51 -11.79 5.92
CA ASP A 146 4.55 -11.33 4.90
C ASP A 146 4.33 -9.79 4.92
N MET A 147 5.34 -9.01 5.31
CA MET A 147 5.25 -7.54 5.30
C MET A 147 5.80 -6.92 4.02
N VAL A 148 5.07 -5.95 3.46
CA VAL A 148 5.54 -5.16 2.32
C VAL A 148 5.38 -3.67 2.60
N ILE A 149 6.46 -2.91 2.45
CA ILE A 149 6.46 -1.44 2.47
C ILE A 149 6.55 -0.92 1.04
N ILE A 150 5.68 0.03 0.69
CA ILE A 150 5.78 0.82 -0.53
C ILE A 150 6.15 2.25 -0.18
N TYR A 151 7.35 2.65 -0.59
CA TYR A 151 7.81 4.03 -0.54
C TYR A 151 7.73 4.66 -1.94
N ASN A 152 6.56 5.22 -2.27
CA ASN A 152 6.31 5.88 -3.56
C ASN A 152 6.93 7.29 -3.61
N ARG A 153 8.26 7.30 -3.58
CA ARG A 153 9.12 8.47 -3.34
C ARG A 153 8.84 9.65 -4.27
N VAL A 154 8.58 10.80 -3.67
CA VAL A 154 8.53 12.10 -4.36
C VAL A 154 9.95 12.53 -4.79
N PRO A 155 10.13 13.12 -5.98
CA PRO A 155 11.42 13.68 -6.40
C PRO A 155 11.89 14.83 -5.51
N LYS A 156 13.18 14.84 -5.17
CA LYS A 156 13.89 15.92 -4.46
C LYS A 156 13.48 16.17 -3.00
N THR A 157 12.95 15.15 -2.32
CA THR A 157 12.56 15.17 -0.89
C THR A 157 13.49 14.32 -0.01
N ALA A 158 14.81 14.39 -0.24
CA ALA A 158 15.83 13.54 0.39
C ALA A 158 15.62 12.00 0.25
N SER A 159 14.77 11.58 -0.70
CA SER A 159 14.42 10.18 -0.91
C SER A 159 15.62 9.27 -1.21
N THR A 160 16.72 9.81 -1.77
CA THR A 160 17.95 9.05 -1.96
C THR A 160 18.65 8.73 -0.64
N SER A 161 18.75 9.70 0.30
CA SER A 161 19.32 9.42 1.62
C SER A 161 18.54 8.33 2.33
N PHE A 162 17.21 8.49 2.42
CA PHE A 162 16.35 7.54 3.12
C PHE A 162 16.37 6.14 2.51
N THR A 163 16.33 6.03 1.18
CA THR A 163 16.39 4.72 0.51
C THR A 163 17.73 4.00 0.75
N ASN A 164 18.85 4.73 0.84
CA ASN A 164 20.14 4.09 1.11
C ASN A 164 20.22 3.48 2.50
N ILE A 165 19.50 4.04 3.50
CA ILE A 165 19.35 3.40 4.82
C ILE A 165 18.68 2.03 4.65
N ALA A 166 17.62 1.94 3.85
CA ALA A 166 16.96 0.67 3.58
C ALA A 166 17.92 -0.34 2.90
N TYR A 167 18.71 0.10 1.90
CA TYR A 167 19.72 -0.76 1.28
C TYR A 167 20.83 -1.21 2.24
N ASP A 168 21.28 -0.35 3.14
CA ASP A 168 22.36 -0.66 4.09
C ASP A 168 21.86 -1.56 5.26
N LEU A 169 20.56 -1.56 5.55
CA LEU A 169 19.95 -2.38 6.62
C LEU A 169 19.36 -3.70 6.13
N CYS A 170 19.01 -3.83 4.84
CA CYS A 170 18.24 -4.98 4.33
C CYS A 170 18.92 -6.33 4.54
N ALA A 171 20.26 -6.38 4.38
CA ALA A 171 21.02 -7.61 4.59
C ALA A 171 21.03 -8.04 6.07
N LYS A 172 21.14 -7.07 7.00
CA LYS A 172 21.19 -7.33 8.45
C LYS A 172 19.82 -7.69 9.00
N ASN A 173 18.79 -6.97 8.55
CA ASN A 173 17.42 -7.10 9.04
C ASN A 173 16.58 -8.11 8.22
N LYS A 174 17.21 -8.80 7.25
CA LYS A 174 16.63 -9.90 6.45
C LYS A 174 15.33 -9.50 5.73
N TYR A 175 15.44 -8.51 4.85
CA TYR A 175 14.37 -8.11 3.93
C TYR A 175 14.94 -7.73 2.55
N HIS A 176 14.07 -7.57 1.56
CA HIS A 176 14.46 -7.24 0.18
C HIS A 176 14.17 -5.78 -0.17
N VAL A 177 15.04 -5.14 -0.95
CA VAL A 177 14.82 -3.76 -1.44
C VAL A 177 14.74 -3.75 -2.96
N LEU A 178 13.62 -3.27 -3.50
CA LEU A 178 13.35 -3.28 -4.94
C LEU A 178 13.05 -1.87 -5.44
N HIS A 179 13.73 -1.46 -6.51
CA HIS A 179 13.46 -0.19 -7.19
C HIS A 179 12.48 -0.39 -8.35
N ILE A 180 11.35 0.31 -8.31
CA ILE A 180 10.34 0.33 -9.36
C ILE A 180 10.72 1.39 -10.39
N ASN A 181 10.95 0.95 -11.62
CA ASN A 181 11.22 1.84 -12.74
C ASN A 181 10.01 1.87 -13.68
N THR A 182 9.57 3.06 -14.06
CA THR A 182 8.50 3.26 -15.03
C THR A 182 9.04 3.89 -16.31
N THR A 183 8.42 3.56 -17.45
CA THR A 183 8.81 4.12 -18.74
C THR A 183 8.73 5.64 -18.70
N LYS A 184 9.85 6.31 -19.05
CA LYS A 184 10.02 7.77 -18.99
C LYS A 184 9.81 8.38 -17.60
N ASN A 185 9.90 7.59 -16.53
CA ASN A 185 9.54 8.00 -15.16
C ASN A 185 8.11 8.55 -15.06
N ASN A 186 7.17 7.99 -15.84
CA ASN A 186 5.76 8.36 -15.71
C ASN A 186 5.24 7.89 -14.33
N PRO A 187 4.72 8.80 -13.49
CA PRO A 187 4.18 8.43 -12.19
C PRO A 187 2.87 7.64 -12.27
N VAL A 188 2.16 7.69 -13.40
CA VAL A 188 0.88 7.00 -13.62
C VAL A 188 1.12 5.71 -14.40
N MET A 189 0.73 4.58 -13.81
CA MET A 189 0.70 3.28 -14.48
C MET A 189 -0.61 3.09 -15.26
N SER A 190 -0.54 2.35 -16.37
CA SER A 190 -1.73 1.86 -17.07
C SER A 190 -2.52 0.89 -16.18
N LEU A 191 -3.83 0.72 -16.40
CA LEU A 191 -4.63 -0.22 -15.59
C LEU A 191 -4.07 -1.65 -15.64
N GLN A 192 -3.55 -2.08 -16.80
CA GLN A 192 -2.93 -3.40 -16.96
C GLN A 192 -1.65 -3.53 -16.11
N ASP A 193 -0.82 -2.49 -16.10
CA ASP A 193 0.40 -2.47 -15.29
C ASP A 193 0.08 -2.35 -13.80
N GLN A 194 -0.99 -1.65 -13.41
CA GLN A 194 -1.47 -1.63 -12.02
C GLN A 194 -1.85 -3.03 -11.56
N VAL A 195 -2.63 -3.78 -12.35
CA VAL A 195 -2.98 -5.17 -12.04
C VAL A 195 -1.74 -6.05 -11.92
N ARG A 196 -0.78 -5.93 -12.86
CA ARG A 196 0.47 -6.68 -12.82
C ARG A 196 1.30 -6.35 -11.58
N PHE A 197 1.41 -5.06 -11.26
CA PHE A 197 2.16 -4.57 -10.12
C PHE A 197 1.58 -5.07 -8.80
N VAL A 198 0.26 -4.99 -8.64
CA VAL A 198 -0.44 -5.48 -7.45
C VAL A 198 -0.29 -6.99 -7.30
N LYS A 199 -0.43 -7.76 -8.39
CA LYS A 199 -0.19 -9.20 -8.39
C LYS A 199 1.24 -9.52 -7.96
N ASN A 200 2.24 -8.89 -8.59
CA ASN A 200 3.64 -9.11 -8.25
C ASN A 200 3.93 -8.83 -6.78
N ILE A 201 3.48 -7.70 -6.24
CA ILE A 201 3.74 -7.34 -4.84
C ILE A 201 3.07 -8.31 -3.86
N THR A 202 1.85 -8.76 -4.16
CA THR A 202 1.08 -9.59 -3.23
C THR A 202 1.45 -11.06 -3.30
N SER A 203 1.81 -11.60 -4.48
CA SER A 203 2.09 -13.03 -4.66
C SER A 203 3.57 -13.40 -4.64
N TRP A 204 4.50 -12.46 -4.78
CA TRP A 204 5.93 -12.76 -4.84
C TRP A 204 6.51 -12.99 -3.44
N LYS A 205 6.31 -14.20 -2.92
CA LYS A 205 6.69 -14.59 -1.55
C LYS A 205 8.19 -14.48 -1.28
N GLU A 206 9.03 -14.81 -2.27
CA GLU A 206 10.50 -14.80 -2.14
C GLU A 206 11.08 -13.40 -1.94
N MET A 207 10.31 -12.34 -2.23
CA MET A 207 10.71 -10.95 -2.01
C MET A 207 10.12 -10.36 -0.73
N LYS A 208 9.46 -11.18 0.11
CA LYS A 208 8.90 -10.75 1.38
C LYS A 208 9.80 -11.20 2.55
N PRO A 209 9.99 -10.35 3.57
CA PRO A 209 9.50 -8.98 3.67
C PRO A 209 10.20 -8.05 2.66
N GLY A 210 9.46 -7.11 2.09
CA GLY A 210 9.91 -6.34 0.93
C GLY A 210 9.72 -4.83 1.06
N PHE A 211 10.73 -4.06 0.67
CA PHE A 211 10.71 -2.60 0.60
C PHE A 211 10.79 -2.17 -0.87
N TYR A 212 9.66 -1.73 -1.41
CA TYR A 212 9.53 -1.29 -2.79
C TYR A 212 9.56 0.23 -2.85
N HIS A 213 10.42 0.81 -3.68
CA HIS A 213 10.49 2.27 -3.85
C HIS A 213 10.55 2.68 -5.31
N GLY A 214 9.93 3.80 -5.64
CA GLY A 214 9.94 4.34 -7.01
C GLY A 214 9.11 5.60 -7.17
N HIS A 215 9.30 6.28 -8.30
CA HIS A 215 8.56 7.50 -8.64
C HIS A 215 7.20 7.15 -9.25
N ILE A 216 6.28 6.70 -8.39
CA ILE A 216 4.91 6.31 -8.78
C ILE A 216 3.90 7.05 -7.90
N SER A 217 2.72 7.35 -8.42
CA SER A 217 1.63 7.87 -7.60
C SER A 217 1.03 6.77 -6.72
N TYR A 218 0.28 7.19 -5.70
CA TYR A 218 -0.47 6.29 -4.82
C TYR A 218 -1.36 5.36 -5.66
N LEU A 219 -1.29 4.07 -5.34
CA LEU A 219 -2.10 3.04 -5.96
C LEU A 219 -2.92 2.37 -4.87
N ASP A 220 -4.23 2.35 -5.06
CA ASP A 220 -5.14 1.73 -4.11
C ASP A 220 -5.22 0.21 -4.36
N PHE A 221 -4.57 -0.56 -3.48
CA PHE A 221 -4.58 -2.02 -3.53
C PHE A 221 -5.95 -2.61 -3.17
N ALA A 222 -6.82 -1.88 -2.46
CA ALA A 222 -8.15 -2.35 -2.07
C ALA A 222 -9.02 -2.63 -3.31
N LYS A 223 -8.88 -1.82 -4.36
CA LYS A 223 -9.60 -1.97 -5.63
C LYS A 223 -9.35 -3.29 -6.34
N PHE A 224 -8.27 -3.99 -5.99
CA PHE A 224 -7.85 -5.24 -6.63
C PHE A 224 -8.14 -6.48 -5.77
N GLY A 225 -8.84 -6.33 -4.65
CA GLY A 225 -9.28 -7.46 -3.82
C GLY A 225 -8.13 -8.24 -3.16
N VAL A 226 -7.08 -7.54 -2.72
CA VAL A 226 -5.92 -8.16 -2.07
C VAL A 226 -6.25 -8.60 -0.63
N LYS A 227 -5.62 -9.69 -0.18
CA LYS A 227 -5.79 -10.19 1.20
C LYS A 227 -5.17 -9.25 2.25
N LYS A 228 -3.95 -8.78 1.97
CA LYS A 228 -3.17 -7.91 2.85
C LYS A 228 -2.71 -6.70 2.05
N LYS A 229 -3.02 -5.50 2.55
CA LYS A 229 -2.55 -4.24 1.95
C LYS A 229 -1.06 -4.03 2.29
N PRO A 230 -0.27 -3.46 1.36
CA PRO A 230 1.07 -3.01 1.70
C PRO A 230 1.02 -1.76 2.59
N ILE A 231 2.08 -1.54 3.35
CA ILE A 231 2.28 -0.38 4.21
C ILE A 231 2.84 0.76 3.35
N TYR A 232 2.10 1.86 3.23
CA TYR A 232 2.57 3.05 2.52
C TYR A 232 3.29 4.01 3.46
N ILE A 233 4.46 4.50 3.04
CA ILE A 233 5.16 5.59 3.72
C ILE A 233 5.62 6.63 2.68
N ASN A 234 5.83 7.87 3.11
CA ASN A 234 6.43 8.87 2.22
C ASN A 234 7.18 9.98 2.96
N VAL A 235 7.92 10.78 2.21
CA VAL A 235 8.56 12.01 2.71
C VAL A 235 8.32 13.13 1.69
N ILE A 236 7.73 14.22 2.16
CA ILE A 236 7.43 15.41 1.36
C ILE A 236 8.34 16.59 1.74
N ARG A 237 8.21 17.72 1.05
CA ARG A 237 9.00 18.93 1.28
C ARG A 237 8.18 20.18 0.97
N ASP A 238 8.59 21.33 1.50
CA ASP A 238 8.09 22.63 1.06
C ASP A 238 8.04 22.68 -0.49
N PRO A 239 6.88 23.04 -1.09
CA PRO A 239 6.69 22.98 -2.54
C PRO A 239 7.68 23.85 -3.33
N ILE A 240 8.03 25.04 -2.82
CA ILE A 240 8.94 25.97 -3.50
C ILE A 240 10.37 25.43 -3.42
N GLU A 241 10.84 25.06 -2.23
CA GLU A 241 12.18 24.50 -2.05
C GLU A 241 12.39 23.22 -2.86
N ARG A 242 11.36 22.36 -2.94
CA ARG A 242 11.37 21.17 -3.78
C ARG A 242 11.54 21.54 -5.26
N LEU A 243 10.77 22.52 -5.75
CA LEU A 243 10.84 22.98 -7.14
C LEU A 243 12.20 23.61 -7.45
N VAL A 244 12.72 24.46 -6.57
CA VAL A 244 14.05 25.09 -6.70
C VAL A 244 15.15 24.02 -6.73
N SER A 245 15.07 23.03 -5.84
CA SER A 245 15.99 21.89 -5.82
C SER A 245 15.95 21.10 -7.13
N TYR A 246 14.77 20.93 -7.73
CA TYR A 246 14.59 20.27 -9.03
C TYR A 246 15.11 21.12 -10.20
N TYR A 247 14.85 22.43 -10.19
CA TYR A 247 15.28 23.38 -11.22
C TYR A 247 16.79 23.36 -11.40
N TYR A 248 17.53 23.47 -10.30
CA TYR A 248 18.99 23.47 -10.32
C TYR A 248 19.57 22.08 -10.55
N PHE A 249 18.89 21.02 -10.11
CA PHE A 249 19.29 19.65 -10.41
C PHE A 249 19.33 19.37 -11.92
N LEU A 250 18.37 19.90 -12.70
CA LEU A 250 18.38 19.70 -14.15
C LEU A 250 19.53 20.45 -14.87
N ARG A 251 20.12 21.46 -14.23
CA ARG A 251 21.17 22.33 -14.78
C ARG A 251 22.57 21.92 -14.34
N PHE A 252 22.74 21.59 -13.07
CA PHE A 252 24.05 21.34 -12.47
C PHE A 252 24.27 19.89 -12.04
N GLY A 253 23.21 19.08 -12.01
CA GLY A 253 23.28 17.68 -11.60
C GLY A 253 23.32 17.50 -10.09
N ASP A 254 23.96 16.41 -9.67
CA ASP A 254 24.08 15.99 -8.28
C ASP A 254 25.46 15.38 -8.01
N ASP A 255 25.83 15.36 -6.74
CA ASP A 255 27.07 14.77 -6.23
C ASP A 255 27.08 13.24 -6.22
N TYR A 256 25.92 12.59 -6.30
CA TYR A 256 25.81 11.13 -6.19
C TYR A 256 26.22 10.42 -7.49
N ARG A 257 25.90 11.01 -8.66
CA ARG A 257 26.32 10.52 -9.98
C ARG A 257 26.77 11.68 -10.87
N PRO A 258 27.96 12.26 -10.61
CA PRO A 258 28.41 13.49 -11.26
C PRO A 258 28.68 13.33 -12.77
N GLY A 259 28.98 12.11 -13.24
CA GLY A 259 29.23 11.84 -14.66
C GLY A 259 28.00 11.86 -15.56
N LEU A 260 26.78 11.98 -15.01
CA LEU A 260 25.55 11.97 -15.80
C LEU A 260 25.17 13.39 -16.22
N ARG A 261 25.26 13.67 -17.54
CA ARG A 261 24.76 14.92 -18.11
C ARG A 261 23.24 14.99 -17.97
N ARG A 262 22.75 16.09 -17.39
CA ARG A 262 21.33 16.34 -17.18
C ARG A 262 20.71 17.04 -18.39
N ARG A 263 19.39 16.90 -18.55
CA ARG A 263 18.65 17.35 -19.74
C ARG A 263 18.86 18.83 -20.09
N LYS A 264 19.05 19.69 -19.08
CA LYS A 264 19.21 21.14 -19.23
C LYS A 264 20.58 21.62 -18.74
N GLN A 265 21.59 20.75 -18.79
CA GLN A 265 22.94 21.12 -18.37
C GLN A 265 23.54 22.16 -19.31
N GLY A 266 24.07 23.24 -18.73
CA GLY A 266 24.63 24.39 -19.46
C GLY A 266 23.73 25.62 -19.48
N ASP A 267 22.46 25.50 -19.05
CA ASP A 267 21.61 26.67 -18.78
C ASP A 267 22.07 27.37 -17.49
N LYS A 268 22.55 28.61 -17.66
CA LYS A 268 23.09 29.44 -16.56
C LYS A 268 22.02 30.31 -15.88
N LYS A 269 20.80 30.33 -16.41
CA LYS A 269 19.72 31.19 -15.93
C LYS A 269 19.34 30.83 -14.50
N THR A 270 19.28 31.84 -13.63
CA THR A 270 18.89 31.64 -12.24
C THR A 270 17.39 31.37 -12.11
N PHE A 271 16.97 30.82 -10.97
CA PHE A 271 15.55 30.57 -10.71
C PHE A 271 14.76 31.88 -10.66
N ASP A 272 15.32 32.91 -10.04
CA ASP A 272 14.74 34.26 -9.98
C ASP A 272 14.56 34.88 -11.37
N GLU A 273 15.59 34.83 -12.23
CA GLU A 273 15.50 35.25 -13.63
C GLU A 273 14.42 34.47 -14.38
N CYS A 274 14.35 33.15 -14.15
CA CYS A 274 13.31 32.32 -14.76
C CYS A 274 11.90 32.82 -14.38
N VAL A 275 11.66 33.08 -13.09
CA VAL A 275 10.35 33.52 -12.58
C VAL A 275 10.03 34.94 -13.04
N ALA A 276 11.02 35.83 -13.12
CA ALA A 276 10.85 37.18 -13.64
C ALA A 276 10.37 37.17 -15.10
N GLU A 277 10.98 36.31 -15.92
CA GLU A 277 10.69 36.19 -17.36
C GLU A 277 9.52 35.23 -17.70
N GLY A 278 8.91 34.58 -16.71
CA GLY A 278 7.81 33.64 -16.95
C GLY A 278 8.23 32.33 -17.62
N GLY A 279 9.41 31.80 -17.27
CA GLY A 279 9.93 30.56 -17.85
C GLY A 279 9.13 29.31 -17.48
N SER A 280 9.10 28.33 -18.38
CA SER A 280 8.26 27.12 -18.23
C SER A 280 8.73 26.13 -17.14
N ASP A 281 10.00 26.16 -16.73
CA ASP A 281 10.54 25.29 -15.68
C ASP A 281 10.21 25.77 -14.26
N CYS A 282 9.89 27.06 -14.11
CA CYS A 282 9.63 27.74 -12.85
C CYS A 282 8.19 28.27 -12.77
N ALA A 283 7.35 27.89 -13.73
CA ALA A 283 5.96 28.26 -13.78
C ALA A 283 5.18 27.63 -12.59
N PRO A 284 4.14 28.28 -12.07
CA PRO A 284 3.43 27.80 -10.87
C PRO A 284 2.85 26.38 -11.03
N GLU A 285 2.49 25.96 -12.25
CA GLU A 285 1.99 24.62 -12.55
C GLU A 285 3.03 23.52 -12.25
N LYS A 286 4.32 23.87 -12.16
CA LYS A 286 5.40 22.93 -11.77
C LYS A 286 5.47 22.66 -10.27
N LEU A 287 4.74 23.43 -9.46
CA LEU A 287 4.57 23.13 -8.04
C LEU A 287 3.68 21.90 -7.86
N TRP A 288 2.65 21.75 -8.69
CA TRP A 288 1.68 20.63 -8.69
C TRP A 288 2.37 19.29 -8.95
N LEU A 289 2.70 18.58 -7.87
CA LEU A 289 3.38 17.30 -7.92
C LEU A 289 3.08 16.45 -6.69
N GLN A 290 3.16 17.02 -5.48
CA GLN A 290 2.99 16.22 -4.27
C GLN A 290 1.52 15.81 -4.13
N ILE A 291 0.59 16.71 -4.38
CA ILE A 291 -0.85 16.39 -4.38
C ILE A 291 -1.17 15.21 -5.31
N PRO A 292 -0.81 15.21 -6.62
CA PRO A 292 -1.01 14.06 -7.50
C PRO A 292 -0.37 12.75 -7.02
N PHE A 293 0.78 12.82 -6.36
CA PHE A 293 1.48 11.64 -5.84
C PHE A 293 0.69 10.95 -4.74
N PHE A 294 -0.07 11.69 -3.92
CA PHE A 294 -0.94 11.14 -2.87
C PHE A 294 -2.36 10.91 -3.34
N CYS A 295 -2.90 11.75 -4.22
CA CYS A 295 -4.23 11.59 -4.81
C CYS A 295 -4.32 10.28 -5.63
N GLY A 296 -3.27 9.96 -6.39
CA GLY A 296 -3.11 8.65 -7.02
C GLY A 296 -3.29 8.63 -8.54
N HIS A 297 -3.93 7.58 -9.04
CA HIS A 297 -4.05 7.26 -10.47
C HIS A 297 -5.35 7.76 -11.11
N SER A 298 -6.20 8.50 -10.40
CA SER A 298 -7.42 9.08 -10.96
C SER A 298 -7.09 10.24 -11.90
N SER A 299 -7.88 10.45 -12.95
CA SER A 299 -7.66 11.52 -13.94
C SER A 299 -7.67 12.91 -13.27
N GLU A 300 -8.60 13.14 -12.36
CA GLU A 300 -8.78 14.42 -11.66
C GLU A 300 -7.56 14.79 -10.80
N CYS A 301 -6.75 13.82 -10.35
CA CYS A 301 -5.51 14.08 -9.61
C CYS A 301 -4.49 14.88 -10.42
N TRP A 302 -4.54 14.75 -11.75
CA TRP A 302 -3.59 15.38 -12.67
C TRP A 302 -4.14 16.65 -13.32
N ASN A 303 -5.38 17.04 -12.97
CA ASN A 303 -5.93 18.34 -13.30
C ASN A 303 -5.32 19.37 -12.33
N VAL A 304 -4.43 20.20 -12.86
CA VAL A 304 -3.68 21.19 -12.07
C VAL A 304 -4.65 22.17 -11.39
N GLY A 305 -4.55 22.30 -10.06
CA GLY A 305 -5.42 23.18 -9.28
C GLY A 305 -6.80 22.62 -8.95
N SER A 306 -7.01 21.31 -9.14
CA SER A 306 -8.27 20.67 -8.74
C SER A 306 -8.39 20.61 -7.22
N ARG A 307 -9.47 21.19 -6.68
CA ARG A 307 -9.77 21.12 -5.23
C ARG A 307 -10.05 19.68 -4.79
N TRP A 308 -10.77 18.92 -5.61
CA TRP A 308 -11.05 17.51 -5.34
C TRP A 308 -9.77 16.70 -5.20
N ALA A 309 -8.77 16.95 -6.06
CA ALA A 309 -7.49 16.24 -5.99
C ALA A 309 -6.75 16.49 -4.68
N MET A 310 -6.79 17.73 -4.19
CA MET A 310 -6.19 18.10 -2.91
C MET A 310 -6.91 17.44 -1.73
N ASP A 311 -8.24 17.46 -1.72
CA ASP A 311 -9.03 16.83 -0.66
C ASP A 311 -8.84 15.30 -0.65
N GLN A 312 -8.80 14.67 -1.83
CA GLN A 312 -8.49 13.25 -1.97
C GLN A 312 -7.06 12.91 -1.52
N ALA A 313 -6.09 13.78 -1.81
CA ALA A 313 -4.70 13.59 -1.34
C ALA A 313 -4.61 13.62 0.19
N LYS A 314 -5.29 14.57 0.85
CA LYS A 314 -5.38 14.61 2.33
C LYS A 314 -6.07 13.37 2.88
N TYR A 315 -7.18 12.95 2.26
CA TYR A 315 -7.88 11.72 2.64
C TYR A 315 -6.98 10.49 2.55
N ASN A 316 -6.27 10.31 1.43
CA ASN A 316 -5.37 9.17 1.26
C ASN A 316 -4.21 9.22 2.27
N LEU A 317 -3.65 10.41 2.53
CA LEU A 317 -2.59 10.59 3.51
C LEU A 317 -2.99 10.10 4.90
N ILE A 318 -4.21 10.39 5.35
CA ILE A 318 -4.69 9.96 6.68
C ILE A 318 -5.08 8.48 6.70
N ASN A 319 -5.75 8.00 5.66
CA ASN A 319 -6.39 6.68 5.71
C ASN A 319 -5.52 5.53 5.18
N GLU A 320 -4.55 5.82 4.31
CA GLU A 320 -3.83 4.79 3.56
C GLU A 320 -2.31 4.84 3.78
N TYR A 321 -1.77 5.97 4.25
CA TYR A 321 -0.35 6.07 4.61
C TYR A 321 -0.15 5.80 6.11
N PHE A 322 0.84 4.96 6.40
CA PHE A 322 1.25 4.64 7.77
C PHE A 322 1.95 5.82 8.45
N LEU A 323 2.90 6.45 7.75
CA LEU A 323 3.59 7.64 8.22
C LEU A 323 4.09 8.45 7.02
N VAL A 324 3.87 9.76 7.07
CA VAL A 324 4.42 10.72 6.12
C VAL A 324 5.26 11.72 6.88
N GLY A 325 6.56 11.76 6.57
CA GLY A 325 7.49 12.73 7.15
C GLY A 325 7.70 13.94 6.25
N VAL A 326 8.40 14.94 6.78
CA VAL A 326 8.92 16.07 6.01
C VAL A 326 10.43 15.99 5.89
N THR A 327 10.98 16.51 4.80
CA THR A 327 12.42 16.42 4.49
C THR A 327 13.28 17.09 5.57
N GLU A 328 12.74 18.14 6.19
CA GLU A 328 13.45 18.98 7.15
C GLU A 328 13.52 18.34 8.54
N GLU A 329 12.65 17.35 8.82
CA GLU A 329 12.58 16.58 10.07
C GLU A 329 12.81 15.08 9.78
N LEU A 330 13.69 14.77 8.81
CA LEU A 330 13.92 13.39 8.36
C LEU A 330 14.49 12.47 9.46
N GLU A 331 15.26 13.01 10.40
CA GLU A 331 15.82 12.25 11.52
C GLU A 331 14.71 11.68 12.41
N ASP A 332 13.77 12.55 12.82
CA ASP A 332 12.63 12.16 13.65
C ASP A 332 11.74 11.15 12.93
N PHE A 333 11.57 11.31 11.61
CA PHE A 333 10.83 10.35 10.79
C PHE A 333 11.48 8.97 10.82
N ILE A 334 12.81 8.90 10.70
CA ILE A 334 13.56 7.63 10.77
C ILE A 334 13.43 7.01 12.17
N MET A 335 13.53 7.80 13.22
CA MET A 335 13.41 7.35 14.60
C MET A 335 12.03 6.74 14.90
N LEU A 336 10.96 7.38 14.44
CA LEU A 336 9.60 6.86 14.59
C LEU A 336 9.40 5.55 13.81
N LEU A 337 9.96 5.45 12.60
CA LEU A 337 9.91 4.22 11.82
C LEU A 337 10.72 3.08 12.45
N GLU A 338 11.87 3.39 13.07
CA GLU A 338 12.66 2.41 13.81
C GLU A 338 11.89 1.82 14.99
N ALA A 339 11.13 2.66 15.71
CA ALA A 339 10.28 2.24 16.81
C ALA A 339 9.09 1.39 16.33
N ALA A 340 8.41 1.83 15.27
CA ALA A 340 7.13 1.25 14.84
C ALA A 340 7.28 0.07 13.87
N LEU A 341 8.34 0.06 13.04
CA LEU A 341 8.63 -0.98 12.04
C LEU A 341 10.07 -1.50 12.19
N PRO A 342 10.43 -2.09 13.34
CA PRO A 342 11.81 -2.49 13.66
C PRO A 342 12.34 -3.57 12.71
N ARG A 343 11.46 -4.40 12.10
CA ARG A 343 11.88 -5.40 11.10
C ARG A 343 12.58 -4.77 9.89
N PHE A 344 12.25 -3.52 9.55
CA PHE A 344 12.90 -2.81 8.44
C PHE A 344 13.98 -1.84 8.93
N PHE A 345 13.71 -1.12 10.02
CA PHE A 345 14.48 0.08 10.41
C PHE A 345 15.26 -0.05 11.72
N ARG A 346 15.40 -1.25 12.31
CA ARG A 346 16.28 -1.43 13.48
C ARG A 346 17.72 -1.04 13.13
N GLY A 347 18.28 -0.10 13.88
CA GLY A 347 19.60 0.52 13.69
C GLY A 347 19.62 1.69 12.69
N ALA A 348 18.47 2.20 12.24
CA ALA A 348 18.41 3.26 11.23
C ALA A 348 18.83 4.63 11.76
N THR A 349 18.41 4.98 12.98
CA THR A 349 18.74 6.28 13.60
C THR A 349 20.24 6.42 13.82
N ASP A 350 20.87 5.38 14.35
CA ASP A 350 22.32 5.33 14.55
C ASP A 350 23.08 5.44 13.22
N LEU A 351 22.61 4.74 12.18
CA LEU A 351 23.19 4.81 10.84
C LEU A 351 23.08 6.23 10.25
N TYR A 352 21.95 6.90 10.45
CA TYR A 352 21.73 8.26 9.98
C TYR A 352 22.64 9.28 10.70
N ARG A 353 22.74 9.19 12.03
CA ARG A 353 23.55 10.12 12.85
C ARG A 353 25.05 9.97 12.62
N THR A 354 25.53 8.73 12.65
CA THR A 354 26.98 8.46 12.62
C THR A 354 27.52 8.38 11.19
N GLY A 355 26.68 8.01 10.22
CA GLY A 355 27.09 7.77 8.84
C GLY A 355 28.14 6.66 8.67
N ILE A 356 28.43 5.92 9.74
CA ILE A 356 29.46 4.88 9.82
C ILE A 356 28.78 3.64 10.38
N TYR A 357 28.75 2.57 9.59
CA TYR A 357 28.41 1.25 10.09
C TYR A 357 29.55 0.79 11.01
N THR A 358 29.31 0.68 12.31
CA THR A 358 30.17 -0.10 13.20
C THR A 358 29.95 -1.58 12.85
N MET A 359 30.74 -2.12 11.93
CA MET A 359 30.88 -3.56 11.83
C MET A 359 31.44 -4.05 13.17
N GLY A 360 30.66 -4.84 13.91
CA GLY A 360 31.20 -5.68 14.97
C GLY A 360 32.31 -6.53 14.38
N PHE A 361 33.53 -6.31 14.83
CA PHE A 361 34.69 -7.14 14.54
C PHE A 361 34.41 -8.55 15.06
N PHE A 362 33.90 -9.44 14.22
CA PHE A 362 34.13 -10.88 14.35
C PHE A 362 35.06 -11.29 13.23
N LEU A 363 36.36 -11.05 13.46
CA LEU A 363 37.42 -11.63 12.66
C LEU A 363 37.44 -13.15 12.94
N LYS A 364 36.64 -13.95 12.23
CA LYS A 364 36.97 -15.35 12.03
C LYS A 364 37.67 -15.46 10.68
N LEU A 365 38.99 -15.29 10.75
CA LEU A 365 39.90 -15.74 9.71
C LEU A 365 39.73 -17.27 9.62
N SER A 366 39.04 -17.77 8.59
CA SER A 366 39.25 -19.14 8.14
C SER A 366 39.74 -19.06 6.71
N LEU A 367 41.06 -19.17 6.57
CA LEU A 367 41.75 -19.33 5.33
C LEU A 367 41.45 -20.76 4.85
N THR A 368 40.52 -20.93 3.92
CA THR A 368 40.44 -22.17 3.14
C THR A 368 40.83 -21.86 1.71
N LEU A 369 42.04 -22.27 1.35
CA LEU A 369 42.50 -22.38 -0.03
C LEU A 369 41.45 -23.17 -0.82
N PHE A 370 40.82 -22.54 -1.81
CA PHE A 370 40.20 -23.27 -2.90
C PHE A 370 41.09 -23.16 -4.12
N VAL A 371 41.75 -24.29 -4.39
CA VAL A 371 42.49 -24.56 -5.62
C VAL A 371 41.51 -24.43 -6.78
N CYS A 372 41.82 -23.50 -7.68
CA CYS A 372 41.15 -23.37 -8.96
C CYS A 372 41.47 -24.60 -9.81
N ASN A 373 40.45 -25.36 -10.23
CA ASN A 373 40.60 -26.33 -11.30
C ASN A 373 39.40 -26.26 -12.24
N LEU A 374 39.71 -26.26 -13.54
CA LEU A 374 38.84 -25.92 -14.64
C LEU A 374 37.60 -26.83 -14.75
N ARG A 375 36.43 -26.24 -15.07
CA ARG A 375 35.59 -26.58 -16.24
C ARG A 375 34.25 -25.80 -16.22
N ASN A 376 34.03 -25.07 -17.31
CA ASN A 376 32.74 -24.70 -17.92
C ASN A 376 31.57 -24.26 -17.02
N LEU A 377 31.35 -22.94 -16.93
CA LEU A 377 30.06 -22.30 -17.22
C LEU A 377 30.25 -20.78 -17.16
N CYS A 378 30.34 -20.16 -18.34
CA CYS A 378 30.09 -18.73 -18.48
C CYS A 378 28.58 -18.51 -18.27
N ASP A 379 28.21 -18.05 -17.07
CA ASP A 379 26.96 -17.30 -16.91
C ASP A 379 27.32 -16.00 -16.17
N LEU A 380 27.72 -15.01 -16.96
CA LEU A 380 28.09 -13.67 -16.48
C LEU A 380 26.82 -12.89 -16.17
N LYS A 381 26.05 -13.32 -15.17
CA LYS A 381 25.06 -12.46 -14.53
C LYS A 381 25.83 -11.46 -13.67
N PHE A 382 25.96 -10.24 -14.21
CA PHE A 382 26.32 -9.04 -13.47
C PHE A 382 25.30 -8.81 -12.33
N LEU A 383 25.47 -9.52 -11.22
CA LEU A 383 25.04 -9.02 -9.93
C LEU A 383 25.93 -7.81 -9.67
N LYS A 384 25.36 -6.61 -9.81
CA LYS A 384 25.91 -5.43 -9.15
C LYS A 384 25.84 -5.69 -7.66
N GLU A 385 26.83 -6.38 -7.11
CA GLU A 385 27.17 -6.25 -5.71
C GLU A 385 27.47 -4.76 -5.50
N LEU A 386 26.55 -4.09 -4.81
CA LEU A 386 26.77 -2.74 -4.34
C LEU A 386 28.00 -2.78 -3.43
N VAL A 387 29.14 -2.33 -3.96
CA VAL A 387 30.30 -1.97 -3.16
C VAL A 387 29.84 -0.90 -2.17
N CYS A 388 29.77 -1.26 -0.89
CA CYS A 388 29.54 -0.32 0.21
C CYS A 388 30.75 0.61 0.31
N THR A 389 30.66 1.79 -0.31
CA THR A 389 31.64 2.85 -0.14
C THR A 389 31.52 3.43 1.27
N GLN A 390 32.63 3.43 2.02
CA GLN A 390 32.75 4.11 3.31
C GLN A 390 32.67 5.63 3.08
N GLY A 391 31.60 6.25 3.57
CA GLY A 391 31.38 7.69 3.55
C GLY A 391 30.16 8.06 4.37
N LYS A 392 30.08 9.31 4.87
CA LYS A 392 28.91 9.82 5.60
C LYS A 392 27.69 9.87 4.65
N LYS A 393 26.86 8.82 4.65
CA LYS A 393 25.72 8.60 3.74
C LYS A 393 24.40 9.29 4.16
N SER A 394 24.40 10.14 5.18
CA SER A 394 23.18 10.77 5.71
C SER A 394 22.57 11.83 4.77
N HIS A 395 23.39 12.52 3.99
CA HIS A 395 22.92 13.53 3.02
C HIS A 395 23.44 13.25 1.61
N LEU A 396 22.75 12.39 0.88
CA LEU A 396 23.11 11.98 -0.48
C LEU A 396 22.33 12.74 -1.55
N ARG A 397 22.93 12.86 -2.73
CA ARG A 397 22.35 13.50 -3.93
C ARG A 397 22.02 14.97 -3.69
N LYS A 398 22.97 15.71 -3.12
CA LYS A 398 22.89 17.17 -3.04
C LYS A 398 23.01 17.73 -4.45
N THR A 399 22.19 18.74 -4.74
CA THR A 399 22.36 19.51 -5.97
C THR A 399 23.66 20.31 -5.84
N THR A 400 24.56 20.15 -6.81
CA THR A 400 25.94 20.67 -6.79
C THR A 400 25.98 22.18 -6.58
N GLU A 401 25.16 22.91 -7.33
CA GLU A 401 25.01 24.36 -7.20
C GLU A 401 23.54 24.72 -7.01
N LYS A 402 23.23 25.46 -5.95
CA LYS A 402 21.88 25.96 -5.65
C LYS A 402 21.98 27.41 -5.19
N LYS A 403 21.24 28.31 -5.83
CA LYS A 403 21.04 29.67 -5.32
C LYS A 403 19.68 29.74 -4.64
N LEU A 404 19.62 30.39 -3.49
CA LEU A 404 18.35 30.59 -2.78
C LEU A 404 17.52 31.64 -3.52
N PRO A 405 16.20 31.43 -3.69
CA PRO A 405 15.34 32.43 -4.30
C PRO A 405 15.28 33.72 -3.47
N THR A 406 15.09 34.83 -4.15
CA THR A 406 14.82 36.12 -3.50
C THR A 406 13.43 36.12 -2.86
N LYS A 407 13.27 36.95 -1.81
CA LYS A 407 11.95 37.14 -1.15
C LYS A 407 10.88 37.61 -2.13
N GLN A 408 11.25 38.40 -3.14
CA GLN A 408 10.34 38.88 -4.19
C GLN A 408 9.85 37.72 -5.08
N THR A 409 10.76 36.84 -5.51
CA THR A 409 10.40 35.63 -6.27
C THR A 409 9.47 34.71 -5.49
N ILE A 410 9.75 34.50 -4.20
CA ILE A 410 8.91 33.69 -3.32
C ILE A 410 7.51 34.32 -3.24
N ALA A 411 7.42 35.61 -2.91
CA ALA A 411 6.15 36.32 -2.82
C ALA A 411 5.35 36.26 -4.12
N LYS A 412 6.00 36.32 -5.29
CA LYS A 412 5.34 36.16 -6.60
C LYS A 412 4.76 34.76 -6.80
N LEU A 413 5.49 33.70 -6.43
CA LEU A 413 4.97 32.33 -6.51
C LEU A 413 3.83 32.08 -5.52
N GLN A 414 3.90 32.70 -4.33
CA GLN A 414 2.89 32.57 -3.28
C GLN A 414 1.52 33.17 -3.66
N GLN A 415 1.47 34.04 -4.66
CA GLN A 415 0.21 34.59 -5.17
C GLN A 415 -0.61 33.54 -5.95
N SER A 416 0.03 32.51 -6.50
CA SER A 416 -0.64 31.47 -7.28
C SER A 416 -1.50 30.55 -6.41
N ASP A 417 -2.70 30.23 -6.90
CA ASP A 417 -3.59 29.26 -6.23
C ASP A 417 -3.01 27.85 -6.19
N ILE A 418 -2.17 27.50 -7.17
CA ILE A 418 -1.46 26.20 -7.19
C ILE A 418 -0.49 26.10 -6.03
N TRP A 419 0.24 27.18 -5.72
CA TRP A 419 1.10 27.22 -4.54
C TRP A 419 0.27 27.11 -3.28
N LYS A 420 -0.82 27.87 -3.15
CA LYS A 420 -1.68 27.84 -1.95
C LYS A 420 -2.18 26.43 -1.66
N MET A 421 -2.63 25.70 -2.68
CA MET A 421 -3.10 24.31 -2.53
C MET A 421 -1.97 23.35 -2.15
N GLU A 422 -0.83 23.36 -2.85
CA GLU A 422 0.33 22.52 -2.52
C GLU A 422 0.89 22.83 -1.12
N ASN A 423 0.89 24.10 -0.72
CA ASN A 423 1.30 24.53 0.60
C ASN A 423 0.29 24.07 1.67
N GLU A 424 -1.00 24.22 1.42
CA GLU A 424 -2.06 23.73 2.32
C GLU A 424 -1.94 22.22 2.55
N PHE A 425 -1.59 21.45 1.51
CA PHE A 425 -1.31 20.02 1.64
C PHE A 425 -0.02 19.73 2.43
N TYR A 426 1.05 20.50 2.19
CA TYR A 426 2.31 20.37 2.94
C TYR A 426 2.13 20.67 4.44
N GLU A 427 1.49 21.78 4.78
CA GLU A 427 1.22 22.16 6.17
C GLU A 427 0.34 21.12 6.88
N PHE A 428 -0.69 20.62 6.19
CA PHE A 428 -1.53 19.54 6.72
C PHE A 428 -0.73 18.28 7.07
N ALA A 429 0.16 17.87 6.18
CA ALA A 429 1.02 16.70 6.41
C ALA A 429 2.08 16.95 7.50
N LEU A 430 2.62 18.18 7.57
CA LEU A 430 3.54 18.60 8.63
C LEU A 430 2.87 18.57 9.99
N GLU A 431 1.68 19.16 10.12
CA GLU A 431 0.88 19.17 11.34
C GLU A 431 0.57 17.74 11.79
N GLN A 432 0.16 16.87 10.86
CA GLN A 432 -0.08 15.45 11.15
C GLN A 432 1.19 14.73 11.64
N PHE A 433 2.34 14.99 11.02
CA PHE A 433 3.61 14.40 11.42
C PHE A 433 4.04 14.87 12.82
N GLN A 434 3.95 16.17 13.09
CA GLN A 434 4.27 16.76 14.38
C GLN A 434 3.33 16.26 15.48
N PHE A 435 2.04 16.08 15.17
CA PHE A 435 1.06 15.46 16.06
C PHE A 435 1.47 14.03 16.42
N ILE A 436 1.81 13.19 15.43
CA ILE A 436 2.25 11.81 15.67
C ILE A 436 3.53 11.80 16.52
N ARG A 437 4.52 12.64 16.17
CA ARG A 437 5.77 12.75 16.94
C ARG A 437 5.49 13.11 18.39
N ALA A 438 4.70 14.16 18.64
CA ALA A 438 4.37 14.64 19.99
C ALA A 438 3.67 13.58 20.86
N HIS A 439 2.93 12.65 20.26
CA HIS A 439 2.25 11.56 20.97
C HIS A 439 3.06 10.26 21.05
N ALA A 440 4.20 10.18 20.35
CA ALA A 440 5.04 8.99 20.30
C ALA A 440 6.34 9.15 21.10
N VAL A 441 6.79 10.38 21.36
CA VAL A 441 8.08 10.66 22.01
C VAL A 441 7.94 11.57 23.23
N ARG A 442 8.91 11.46 24.14
CA ARG A 442 9.12 12.38 25.25
C ARG A 442 10.49 13.03 25.09
N GLU A 443 10.53 14.33 25.22
CA GLU A 443 11.79 15.08 25.27
C GLU A 443 12.37 15.04 26.69
N LYS A 444 13.65 14.69 26.81
CA LYS A 444 14.41 14.76 28.06
C LYS A 444 15.83 15.20 27.74
N ASP A 445 16.30 16.26 28.41
CA ASP A 445 17.65 16.81 28.24
C ASP A 445 18.00 17.22 26.79
N GLY A 446 16.98 17.57 25.98
CA GLY A 446 17.13 17.93 24.56
C GLY A 446 17.16 16.73 23.59
N ASP A 447 17.15 15.51 24.11
CA ASP A 447 17.04 14.28 23.32
C ASP A 447 15.60 13.74 23.32
N LEU A 448 15.18 13.17 22.19
CA LEU A 448 13.87 12.53 22.05
C LEU A 448 13.96 11.04 22.40
N TYR A 449 13.06 10.58 23.27
CA TYR A 449 12.93 9.19 23.68
C TYR A 449 11.55 8.64 23.32
N ILE A 450 11.47 7.44 22.74
CA ILE A 450 10.21 6.78 22.42
C ILE A 450 9.44 6.46 23.71
N LEU A 451 8.15 6.76 23.75
CA LEU A 451 7.28 6.42 24.86
C LEU A 451 7.13 4.90 25.00
N ALA A 452 7.13 4.42 26.24
CA ALA A 452 6.82 3.03 26.53
C ALA A 452 5.36 2.70 26.18
N GLN A 453 5.03 1.42 26.11
CA GLN A 453 3.66 0.98 25.88
C GLN A 453 2.74 1.51 26.98
N ASN A 454 1.75 2.33 26.58
CA ASN A 454 0.84 3.02 27.50
C ASN A 454 -0.55 2.36 27.58
N PHE A 455 -0.70 1.13 27.11
CA PHE A 455 -1.95 0.37 27.22
C PHE A 455 -1.68 -1.08 27.60
N PHE A 456 -2.58 -1.67 28.38
CA PHE A 456 -2.57 -3.10 28.71
C PHE A 456 -4.02 -3.62 28.72
N TYR A 457 -4.19 -4.93 28.50
CA TYR A 457 -5.50 -5.56 28.53
C TYR A 457 -5.84 -5.96 29.97
N GLU A 458 -7.01 -5.55 30.44
CA GLU A 458 -7.58 -5.98 31.72
C GLU A 458 -8.97 -6.60 31.51
N LYS A 459 -9.51 -7.28 32.52
CA LYS A 459 -10.86 -7.85 32.50
C LYS A 459 -11.13 -8.78 31.30
N ILE A 460 -10.13 -9.57 30.91
CA ILE A 460 -10.29 -10.66 29.95
C ILE A 460 -11.07 -11.80 30.63
N TYR A 461 -12.21 -12.18 30.06
CA TYR A 461 -13.15 -13.18 30.57
C TYR A 461 -13.53 -14.19 29.47
N PRO A 462 -13.98 -15.42 29.81
CA PRO A 462 -14.37 -15.87 31.15
C PRO A 462 -13.21 -16.48 31.93
N LYS A 463 -13.05 -16.06 33.19
CA LYS A 463 -12.16 -16.74 34.14
C LYS A 463 -12.94 -17.92 34.73
N SER A 464 -12.71 -19.13 34.21
CA SER A 464 -13.10 -20.39 34.84
C SER A 464 -11.82 -21.15 35.22
N ASN A 465 -11.72 -21.50 36.50
CA ASN A 465 -10.56 -22.11 37.16
C ASN A 465 -9.97 -23.31 36.42
#